data_AF-A0A525KVL5-F1
#
_entry.id   AF-A0A525KVL5-F1
#
_cell.length_a   1.000
_cell.length_b   1.000
_cell.length_c   1.000
_cell.angle_alpha   90.00
_cell.angle_beta   90.00
_cell.angle_gamma   90.00
#
_symmetry.space_group_name_H-M   'P 1'
#
loop_
_entity.id
_entity.type
_entity.pdbx_description
1 polymer ?
#
loop_
_entity_poly.entity_id
_entity_poly.type
_entity_poly.pdbx_seq_one_letter_code
_entity_poly.pdbx_strand_id
1 'polypeptide(L)'
;MRRALALAALIALGAAGTASAETWKKYASGDNGTEWSYDTDYSYKDAASGRIVVMKAISKPSASIMPGGPGKGVGFVEALDCNKGTTQPMGAYKPSSEFVVNAEWRRQTAKKADPDLLSAVCPGASKLPVK
;
A
#
# COMPACT_ATOMS: atom_id res chain seq x y z
N MET A 1 -54.97 -11.90 -27.06
CA MET A 1 -54.27 -10.65 -27.47
C MET A 1 -54.26 -9.68 -26.30
N ARG A 2 -53.08 -9.10 -25.98
CA ARG A 2 -52.84 -8.01 -25.01
C ARG A 2 -52.95 -8.50 -23.55
N ARG A 3 -51.93 -8.43 -22.67
CA ARG A 3 -51.11 -7.28 -22.23
C ARG A 3 -49.78 -7.84 -21.68
N ALA A 4 -48.63 -7.50 -22.26
CA ALA A 4 -47.81 -6.32 -21.96
C ALA A 4 -47.19 -6.32 -20.54
N LEU A 5 -45.88 -6.59 -20.53
CA LEU A 5 -44.81 -5.90 -19.79
C LEU A 5 -44.97 -5.70 -18.27
N ALA A 6 -44.10 -6.36 -17.51
CA ALA A 6 -43.54 -5.82 -16.27
C ALA A 6 -42.06 -6.25 -16.16
N LEU A 7 -41.22 -5.50 -16.87
CA LEU A 7 -39.78 -5.42 -16.65
C LEU A 7 -39.53 -4.50 -15.42
N ALA A 8 -38.38 -4.67 -14.78
CA ALA A 8 -37.73 -3.76 -13.83
C ALA A 8 -38.01 -3.96 -12.33
N ALA A 9 -37.14 -4.72 -11.69
CA ALA A 9 -36.54 -4.35 -10.40
C ALA A 9 -35.23 -5.14 -10.17
N LEU A 10 -34.29 -5.09 -11.12
CA LEU A 10 -32.90 -5.38 -10.81
C LEU A 10 -32.33 -4.12 -10.16
N ILE A 11 -32.44 -4.06 -8.83
CA ILE A 11 -31.71 -3.09 -8.02
C ILE A 11 -30.24 -3.43 -8.21
N ALA A 12 -29.62 -2.77 -9.16
CA ALA A 12 -28.18 -2.59 -9.20
C ALA A 12 -27.80 -1.87 -7.92
N LEU A 13 -27.44 -2.61 -6.87
CA LEU A 13 -26.52 -2.09 -5.88
C LEU A 13 -25.21 -1.87 -6.63
N GLY A 14 -25.11 -0.69 -7.25
CA GLY A 14 -23.84 -0.15 -7.66
C GLY A 14 -22.94 -0.23 -6.45
N ALA A 15 -21.86 -0.99 -6.59
CA ALA A 15 -20.70 -0.88 -5.74
C ALA A 15 -20.19 0.55 -5.90
N ALA A 16 -20.78 1.48 -5.14
CA ALA A 16 -20.17 2.73 -4.80
C ALA A 16 -18.94 2.35 -3.98
N GLY A 17 -17.85 2.05 -4.68
CA GLY A 17 -16.54 1.97 -4.08
C GLY A 17 -16.28 3.33 -3.47
N THR A 18 -16.53 3.45 -2.18
CA THR A 18 -16.04 4.56 -1.39
C THR A 18 -14.55 4.62 -1.67
N ALA A 19 -14.08 5.70 -2.30
CA ALA A 19 -12.68 6.02 -2.34
C ALA A 19 -12.25 6.25 -0.89
N SER A 20 -11.92 5.16 -0.19
CA SER A 20 -11.50 5.21 1.20
C SER A 20 -10.23 6.06 1.22
N ALA A 21 -10.24 7.11 2.04
CA ALA A 21 -9.05 7.91 2.25
C ALA A 21 -7.96 6.98 2.79
N GLU A 22 -6.82 6.95 2.12
CA GLU A 22 -5.65 6.17 2.53
C GLU A 22 -5.22 6.57 3.95
N THR A 23 -5.00 5.59 4.82
CA THR A 23 -4.58 5.82 6.20
C THR A 23 -3.06 5.75 6.32
N TRP A 24 -2.43 6.91 6.31
CA TRP A 24 -0.97 7.04 6.40
C TRP A 24 -0.48 7.17 7.85
N LYS A 25 0.42 6.29 8.27
CA LYS A 25 1.08 6.34 9.58
C LYS A 25 2.56 6.68 9.44
N LYS A 26 2.98 7.81 10.01
CA LYS A 26 4.39 8.21 10.09
C LYS A 26 5.19 7.18 10.89
N TYR A 27 6.36 6.82 10.37
CA TYR A 27 7.30 5.91 11.05
C TYR A 27 8.73 6.47 11.19
N ALA A 28 9.15 7.40 10.33
CA ALA A 28 10.47 8.01 10.43
C ALA A 28 10.47 9.48 9.98
N SER A 29 11.46 10.23 10.46
CA SER A 29 11.80 11.57 9.96
C SER A 29 13.12 11.45 9.19
N GLY A 30 13.15 11.91 7.94
CA GLY A 30 14.35 12.03 7.13
C GLY A 30 14.90 13.44 7.10
N ASP A 31 15.95 13.64 6.30
CA ASP A 31 16.60 14.93 6.15
C ASP A 31 15.69 15.99 5.50
N ASN A 32 16.01 17.25 5.74
CA ASN A 32 15.37 18.42 5.12
C ASN A 32 13.85 18.50 5.35
N GLY A 33 13.38 17.99 6.48
CA GLY A 33 11.95 17.97 6.84
C GLY A 33 11.14 16.97 6.04
N THR A 34 11.79 15.96 5.45
CA THR A 34 11.11 14.81 4.86
C THR A 34 10.60 13.91 5.98
N GLU A 35 9.41 13.37 5.84
CA GLU A 35 8.89 12.33 6.72
C GLU A 35 8.52 11.11 5.91
N TRP A 36 8.65 9.94 6.51
CA TRP A 36 8.25 8.68 5.91
C TRP A 36 7.04 8.13 6.64
N SER A 37 6.04 7.75 5.84
CA SER A 37 4.81 7.12 6.31
C SER A 37 4.54 5.84 5.55
N TYR A 38 3.76 4.94 6.13
CA TYR A 38 3.23 3.77 5.44
C TYR A 38 1.71 3.76 5.47
N ASP A 39 1.09 3.20 4.43
CA ASP A 39 -0.36 3.06 4.32
C ASP A 39 -0.81 1.78 5.03
N THR A 40 -1.59 1.95 6.10
CA THR A 40 -2.14 0.82 6.86
C THR A 40 -3.22 0.08 6.10
N ASP A 41 -3.98 0.75 5.23
CA ASP A 41 -5.06 0.15 4.44
C ASP A 41 -4.52 -0.65 3.26
N TYR A 42 -3.36 -0.26 2.75
CA TYR A 42 -2.63 -1.04 1.75
C TYR A 42 -1.91 -2.25 2.36
N SER A 43 -1.57 -2.24 3.64
CA SER A 43 -0.70 -3.27 4.23
C SER A 43 -1.37 -4.65 4.32
N TYR A 44 -0.69 -5.71 3.87
CA TYR A 44 -1.20 -7.08 3.92
C TYR A 44 -0.09 -8.13 4.05
N LYS A 45 -0.46 -9.35 4.45
CA LYS A 45 0.44 -10.51 4.39
C LYS A 45 0.27 -11.24 3.07
N ASP A 46 1.35 -11.38 2.32
CA ASP A 46 1.39 -12.16 1.09
C ASP A 46 1.24 -13.66 1.39
N ALA A 47 0.24 -14.31 0.81
CA ALA A 47 -0.05 -15.73 1.06
C ALA A 47 1.10 -16.65 0.60
N ALA A 48 1.75 -16.32 -0.53
CA ALA A 48 2.77 -17.17 -1.13
C ALA A 48 4.11 -17.13 -0.40
N SER A 49 4.55 -15.95 0.05
CA SER A 49 5.85 -15.78 0.71
C SER A 49 5.77 -15.62 2.23
N GLY A 50 4.59 -15.33 2.77
CA GLY A 50 4.39 -14.97 4.17
C GLY A 50 4.93 -13.59 4.57
N ARG A 51 5.45 -12.81 3.60
CA ARG A 51 6.00 -11.46 3.82
C ARG A 51 4.91 -10.43 3.96
N ILE A 52 5.20 -9.35 4.68
CA ILE A 52 4.29 -8.23 4.87
C ILE A 52 4.54 -7.20 3.77
N VAL A 53 3.57 -7.04 2.88
CA VAL A 53 3.60 -6.04 1.82
C VAL A 53 3.11 -4.72 2.39
N VAL A 54 3.91 -3.68 2.22
CA VAL A 54 3.61 -2.32 2.67
C VAL A 54 3.84 -1.32 1.56
N MET A 55 3.03 -0.27 1.55
CA MET A 55 3.27 0.92 0.73
C MET A 55 3.79 2.02 1.63
N LYS A 56 4.91 2.62 1.25
CA LYS A 56 5.49 3.77 1.95
C LYS A 56 5.59 4.97 1.04
N ALA A 57 5.33 6.14 1.59
CA ALA A 57 5.40 7.41 0.89
C ALA A 57 6.21 8.42 1.69
N ILE A 58 6.85 9.33 0.96
CA ILE A 58 7.44 10.53 1.55
C ILE A 58 6.37 11.60 1.72
N SER A 59 6.53 12.42 2.75
CA SER A 59 5.88 13.71 2.90
C SER A 59 6.91 14.79 3.19
N LYS A 60 6.57 16.03 2.88
CA LYS A 60 7.34 17.22 3.24
C LYS A 60 6.35 18.32 3.61
N PRO A 61 5.90 18.38 4.88
CA PRO A 61 4.89 19.34 5.31
C PRO A 61 5.28 20.80 5.04
N SER A 62 6.57 21.13 5.16
CA SER A 62 7.11 22.46 4.84
C SER A 62 6.93 22.87 3.38
N ALA A 63 6.73 21.91 2.47
CA ALA A 63 6.44 22.12 1.06
C ALA A 63 4.98 21.77 0.70
N SER A 64 4.10 21.57 1.69
CA SER A 64 2.71 21.11 1.50
C SER A 64 2.59 19.78 0.74
N ILE A 65 3.62 18.92 0.82
CA ILE A 65 3.60 17.58 0.22
C ILE A 65 3.16 16.59 1.30
N MET A 66 2.00 15.95 1.07
CA MET A 66 1.43 14.93 1.95
C MET A 66 1.76 13.52 1.41
N PRO A 67 1.76 12.48 2.26
CA PRO A 67 1.92 11.12 1.76
C PRO A 67 0.71 10.75 0.90
N GLY A 68 0.90 9.87 -0.07
CA GLY A 68 -0.16 9.44 -0.97
C GLY A 68 0.26 8.26 -1.83
N GLY A 69 -0.73 7.52 -2.31
CA GLY A 69 -0.54 6.37 -3.18
C GLY A 69 -0.13 6.74 -4.61
N PRO A 70 -0.03 5.75 -5.51
CA PRO A 70 0.26 5.94 -6.92
C PRO A 70 -0.61 7.04 -7.56
N GLY A 71 0.02 7.90 -8.37
CA GLY A 71 -0.62 9.05 -9.01
C GLY A 71 -0.77 10.30 -8.14
N LYS A 72 -0.61 10.19 -6.81
CA LYS A 72 -0.73 11.32 -5.86
C LYS A 72 0.58 11.63 -5.13
N GLY A 73 1.30 10.60 -4.69
CA GLY A 73 2.51 10.73 -3.90
C GLY A 73 3.75 10.13 -4.58
N VAL A 74 4.87 10.21 -3.87
CA VAL A 74 6.13 9.56 -4.23
C VAL A 74 6.43 8.51 -3.17
N GLY A 75 6.73 7.28 -3.60
CA GLY A 75 6.89 6.19 -2.67
C GLY A 75 7.33 4.88 -3.29
N PHE A 76 7.29 3.85 -2.45
CA PHE A 76 7.72 2.50 -2.77
C PHE A 76 6.73 1.49 -2.20
N VAL A 77 6.62 0.35 -2.87
CA VAL A 77 6.01 -0.85 -2.30
C VAL A 77 7.10 -1.87 -2.03
N GLU A 78 7.10 -2.43 -0.83
CA GLU A 78 8.11 -3.34 -0.34
C GLU A 78 7.48 -4.51 0.40
N ALA A 79 8.12 -5.68 0.30
CA ALA A 79 7.72 -6.87 1.04
C ALA A 79 8.73 -7.20 2.16
N LEU A 80 8.28 -7.07 3.39
CA LEU A 80 9.07 -7.24 4.62
C LEU A 80 9.01 -8.69 5.12
N ASP A 81 10.15 -9.25 5.47
CA ASP A 81 10.25 -10.44 6.30
C ASP A 81 10.54 -9.98 7.73
N CYS A 82 9.49 -9.93 8.56
CA CYS A 82 9.58 -9.50 9.95
C CYS A 82 10.43 -10.44 10.83
N ASN A 83 10.63 -11.70 10.43
CA ASN A 83 11.44 -12.64 11.19
C ASN A 83 12.93 -12.46 10.87
N LYS A 84 13.24 -12.20 9.59
CA LYS A 84 14.63 -12.04 9.11
C LYS A 84 15.11 -10.59 9.07
N GLY A 85 14.22 -9.61 9.27
CA GLY A 85 14.52 -8.19 9.15
C GLY A 85 14.96 -7.79 7.74
N THR A 86 14.37 -8.40 6.71
CA THR A 86 14.73 -8.15 5.31
C THR A 86 13.57 -7.56 4.51
N THR A 87 13.89 -6.88 3.42
CA THR A 87 12.92 -6.29 2.50
C THR A 87 13.19 -6.72 1.05
N GLN A 88 12.14 -6.83 0.26
CA GLN A 88 12.20 -7.01 -1.20
C GLN A 88 11.44 -5.85 -1.87
N PRO A 89 12.11 -5.04 -2.72
CA PRO A 89 11.44 -3.98 -3.43
C PRO A 89 10.48 -4.56 -4.47
N MET A 90 9.22 -4.13 -4.45
CA MET A 90 8.20 -4.55 -5.40
C MET A 90 8.01 -3.52 -6.51
N GLY A 91 8.20 -2.24 -6.20
CA GLY A 91 8.15 -1.17 -7.18
C GLY A 91 8.26 0.21 -6.54
N ALA A 92 8.49 1.22 -7.36
CA ALA A 92 8.48 2.62 -6.98
C ALA A 92 7.37 3.34 -7.74
N TYR A 93 6.80 4.39 -7.16
CA TYR A 93 5.81 5.21 -7.81
C TYR A 93 6.07 6.69 -7.56
N LYS A 94 5.60 7.51 -8.51
CA LYS A 94 5.58 8.97 -8.45
C LYS A 94 4.45 9.47 -9.35
N PRO A 95 3.98 10.72 -9.21
CA PRO A 95 2.82 11.20 -9.98
C PRO A 95 3.05 11.19 -11.50
N SER A 96 4.30 11.28 -11.94
CA SER A 96 4.66 11.32 -13.36
C SER A 96 4.84 9.94 -14.01
N SER A 97 4.59 8.83 -13.30
CA SER A 97 4.78 7.49 -13.86
C SER A 97 3.79 6.50 -13.27
N GLU A 98 3.30 5.59 -14.10
CA GLU A 98 2.48 4.48 -13.66
C GLU A 98 3.23 3.60 -12.66
N PHE A 99 2.53 3.15 -11.62
CA PHE A 99 3.08 2.21 -10.67
C PHE A 99 2.99 0.80 -11.22
N VAL A 100 4.13 0.14 -11.39
CA VAL A 100 4.22 -1.24 -11.86
C VAL A 100 4.83 -2.10 -10.76
N VAL A 101 4.11 -3.13 -10.36
CA VAL A 101 4.63 -4.17 -9.46
C VAL A 101 5.48 -5.12 -10.26
N ASN A 102 6.74 -5.30 -9.86
CA ASN A 102 7.62 -6.30 -10.42
C ASN A 102 7.08 -7.71 -10.12
N ALA A 103 6.59 -8.44 -11.12
CA ALA A 103 6.05 -9.80 -10.95
C ALA A 103 7.06 -10.79 -10.32
N GLU A 104 8.36 -10.53 -10.50
CA GLU A 104 9.45 -11.36 -10.04
C GLU A 104 9.96 -11.00 -8.64
N TRP A 105 9.30 -10.06 -7.94
CA TRP A 105 9.79 -9.52 -6.66
C TRP A 105 10.13 -10.60 -5.63
N ARG A 106 9.36 -11.71 -5.60
CA ARG A 106 9.58 -12.83 -4.66
C ARG A 106 10.90 -13.55 -4.90
N ARG A 107 11.42 -13.52 -6.13
CA ARG A 107 12.70 -14.12 -6.52
C ARG A 107 13.88 -13.18 -6.33
N GLN A 108 13.64 -11.90 -6.03
CA GLN A 108 14.72 -10.96 -5.83
C GLN A 108 15.47 -11.21 -4.52
N THR A 109 16.77 -10.95 -4.55
CA THR A 109 17.63 -10.98 -3.36
C THR A 109 17.11 -9.98 -2.34
N ALA A 110 16.78 -10.49 -1.16
CA ALA A 110 16.34 -9.65 -0.06
C ALA A 110 17.48 -8.76 0.45
N LYS A 111 17.16 -7.52 0.78
CA LYS A 111 18.08 -6.55 1.37
C LYS A 111 17.76 -6.36 2.85
N LYS A 112 18.68 -5.76 3.61
CA LYS A 112 18.38 -5.32 4.97
C LYS A 112 17.23 -4.32 4.93
N ALA A 113 16.19 -4.56 5.73
CA ALA A 113 15.07 -3.64 5.82
C ALA A 113 15.42 -2.41 6.67
N ASP A 114 14.68 -1.34 6.44
CA ASP A 114 14.67 -0.16 7.29
C ASP A 114 14.19 -0.57 8.71
N PRO A 115 15.00 -0.38 9.76
CA PRO A 115 14.66 -0.79 11.12
C PRO A 115 13.44 -0.05 11.69
N ASP A 116 13.23 1.21 11.30
CA ASP A 116 12.09 2.00 11.79
C ASP A 116 10.79 1.50 11.17
N LEU A 117 10.84 1.12 9.88
CA LEU A 117 9.72 0.50 9.19
C LEU A 117 9.37 -0.87 9.79
N LEU A 118 10.37 -1.72 10.07
CA LEU A 118 10.14 -3.00 10.74
C LEU A 118 9.47 -2.79 12.10
N SER A 119 9.97 -1.86 12.89
CA SER A 119 9.44 -1.55 14.23
C SER A 119 8.00 -1.02 14.18
N ALA A 120 7.65 -0.28 13.14
CA ALA A 120 6.31 0.24 12.96
C ALA A 120 5.29 -0.81 12.47
N VAL A 121 5.72 -1.74 11.60
CA VAL A 121 4.83 -2.67 10.89
C VAL A 121 4.74 -4.03 11.59
N CYS A 122 5.88 -4.62 11.95
CA CYS A 122 5.96 -6.01 12.39
C CYS A 122 5.15 -6.35 13.65
N PRO A 123 5.00 -5.46 14.67
CA PRO A 123 4.15 -5.75 15.82
C PRO A 123 2.66 -5.97 15.47
N GLY A 124 2.19 -5.40 14.36
CA GLY A 124 0.80 -5.56 13.89
C GLY A 124 0.62 -6.65 12.83
N ALA A 125 1.70 -7.31 12.38
CA ALA A 125 1.69 -8.17 11.21
C ALA A 125 0.73 -9.36 11.29
N SER A 126 0.50 -9.91 12.48
CA SER A 126 -0.41 -11.04 12.70
C SER A 126 -1.89 -10.69 12.50
N LYS A 127 -2.24 -9.40 12.52
CA LYS A 127 -3.61 -8.90 12.35
C LYS A 127 -3.91 -8.44 10.92
N LEU A 128 -2.91 -8.44 10.05
CA LEU A 128 -3.07 -7.98 8.68
C LEU A 128 -3.87 -9.00 7.85
N PRO A 129 -4.68 -8.53 6.88
CA PRO A 129 -5.35 -9.42 5.94
C PRO A 129 -4.33 -10.21 5.13
N VAL A 130 -4.68 -11.44 4.77
CA VAL A 130 -3.88 -12.28 3.87
C VAL A 130 -4.39 -12.11 2.44
N LYS A 131 -3.50 -11.83 1.49
CA LYS A 131 -3.81 -11.72 0.06
C LYS A 131 -2.87 -12.57 -0.79
#